data_AF-A0A0P9YQ70-F1
#
_entry.id   AF-A0A0P9YQ70-F1
#
_cell.length_a   1.000
_cell.length_b   1.000
_cell.length_c   1.000
_cell.angle_alpha   90.00
_cell.angle_beta   90.00
_cell.angle_gamma   90.00
#
_symmetry.space_group_name_H-M   'P 1'
#
loop_
_entity.id
_entity.type
_entity.pdbx_description
1 polymer ?
#
loop_
_entity_poly.entity_id
_entity_poly.type
_entity_poly.pdbx_seq_one_letter_code
_entity_poly.pdbx_strand_id
1 'polypeptide(L)'
;MTEQMIYGVEDESADFKAAVASAHRTFKFLWRELSWEQRRIVKALDMAAVKISFATDSTDPDGPSVENMWVTDIGFDGHTLTGVLMNEPRWVSRLSAGDPVSVPLAHLNDWMYVCGGQVYGGFTIDALRAGMSTEERAEHDQAWGLDFGEAGRVALVPPANGKAPVLFTRTLNGCADGKALDTLERTEHPMALNIQSTVEQGLRDDPSLMSDYDDGGWQLLHREALAGNCNFVITLLYMGADASALNSQGESALMLARRAGWPRLVELLESESPDLQRAMQYSGFSLWPIGLGMVAAALGGLYFVAFKPLMDVWAGFRAEAPNKWLFTVLFMLLGYGLVSCTGPWYFRLRERTPMWGKSRAMDVIALMGWLALGFVLQETLADYLSRR
;
A
#
# COMPACT_ATOMS: atom_id res chain seq x y z
N MET A 1 30.62 10.80 -3.22
CA MET A 1 30.65 9.86 -4.35
C MET A 1 31.47 8.67 -3.91
N THR A 2 30.82 7.67 -3.32
CA THR A 2 31.42 6.38 -3.03
C THR A 2 31.20 5.52 -4.27
N GLU A 3 32.27 5.13 -4.96
CA GLU A 3 32.21 4.11 -6.00
C GLU A 3 31.70 2.82 -5.36
N GLN A 4 30.41 2.54 -5.54
CA GLN A 4 29.83 1.25 -5.24
C GLN A 4 30.40 0.29 -6.29
N MET A 5 31.36 -0.54 -5.89
CA MET A 5 31.79 -1.68 -6.70
C MET A 5 30.58 -2.62 -6.83
N ILE A 6 29.89 -2.52 -7.96
CA ILE A 6 28.97 -3.53 -8.43
C ILE A 6 29.85 -4.73 -8.81
N TYR A 7 29.72 -5.84 -8.09
CA TYR A 7 30.38 -7.11 -8.44
C TYR A 7 29.75 -7.68 -9.71
N GLY A 8 30.08 -7.09 -10.86
CA GLY A 8 29.82 -7.70 -12.16
C GLY A 8 30.95 -8.67 -12.48
N VAL A 9 30.63 -9.84 -13.02
CA VAL A 9 31.62 -10.64 -13.74
C VAL A 9 32.20 -9.77 -14.87
N GLU A 10 33.51 -9.79 -15.09
CA GLU A 10 34.19 -8.90 -16.05
C GLU A 10 33.61 -9.00 -17.48
N ASP A 11 32.94 -10.11 -17.81
CA ASP A 11 32.29 -10.40 -19.10
C ASP A 11 30.75 -10.19 -19.14
N GLU A 12 30.12 -9.61 -18.12
CA GLU A 12 28.67 -9.38 -18.15
C GLU A 12 28.26 -8.26 -19.14
N SER A 13 27.25 -8.55 -19.95
CA SER A 13 26.69 -7.61 -20.93
C SER A 13 26.18 -6.33 -20.25
N ALA A 14 26.23 -5.19 -20.96
CA ALA A 14 25.75 -3.92 -20.46
C ALA A 14 24.27 -3.99 -20.00
N ASP A 15 23.48 -4.78 -20.73
CA ASP A 15 22.09 -5.10 -20.44
C ASP A 15 21.90 -5.81 -19.08
N PHE A 16 22.80 -6.75 -18.74
CA PHE A 16 22.75 -7.46 -17.47
C PHE A 16 23.14 -6.55 -16.30
N LYS A 17 24.20 -5.75 -16.47
CA LYS A 17 24.61 -4.75 -15.47
C LYS A 17 23.51 -3.73 -15.18
N ALA A 18 22.78 -3.31 -16.21
CA ALA A 18 21.63 -2.41 -16.05
C ALA A 18 20.44 -3.07 -15.32
N ALA A 19 20.24 -4.36 -15.51
CA ALA A 19 19.23 -5.14 -14.79
C ALA A 19 19.56 -5.24 -13.29
N VAL A 20 20.82 -5.55 -12.94
CA VAL A 20 21.29 -5.56 -11.54
C VAL A 20 21.11 -4.19 -10.88
N ALA A 21 21.50 -3.11 -11.57
CA ALA A 21 21.30 -1.74 -11.07
C ALA A 21 19.81 -1.42 -10.82
N SER A 22 18.92 -1.90 -11.69
CA SER A 22 17.47 -1.73 -11.55
C SER A 22 16.92 -2.53 -10.37
N ALA A 23 17.43 -3.75 -10.15
CA ALA A 23 17.11 -4.56 -8.98
C ALA A 23 17.52 -3.85 -7.68
N HIS A 24 18.75 -3.33 -7.57
CA HIS A 24 19.18 -2.56 -6.40
C HIS A 24 18.28 -1.34 -6.13
N ARG A 25 17.99 -0.55 -7.18
CA ARG A 25 17.17 0.67 -7.05
C ARG A 25 15.77 0.39 -6.52
N THR A 26 15.23 -0.77 -6.83
CA THR A 26 13.84 -1.15 -6.55
C THR A 26 13.70 -2.17 -5.41
N PHE A 27 14.81 -2.65 -4.83
CA PHE A 27 14.81 -3.60 -3.71
C PHE A 27 13.93 -3.15 -2.54
N LYS A 28 13.85 -1.84 -2.29
CA LYS A 28 12.97 -1.25 -1.29
C LYS A 28 11.50 -1.68 -1.42
N PHE A 29 11.00 -1.97 -2.62
CA PHE A 29 9.64 -2.46 -2.82
C PHE A 29 9.47 -3.89 -2.32
N LEU A 30 10.40 -4.80 -2.64
CA LEU A 30 10.43 -6.13 -2.04
C LEU A 30 10.49 -6.02 -0.52
N TRP A 31 11.40 -5.21 0.03
CA TRP A 31 11.53 -5.08 1.47
C TRP A 31 10.25 -4.56 2.13
N ARG A 32 9.57 -3.60 1.51
CA ARG A 32 8.27 -3.11 1.97
C ARG A 32 7.24 -4.24 2.02
N GLU A 33 7.13 -5.05 0.95
CA GLU A 33 6.21 -6.21 0.91
C GLU A 33 6.56 -7.24 1.99
N LEU A 34 7.83 -7.60 2.15
CA LEU A 34 8.29 -8.55 3.17
C LEU A 34 8.02 -8.05 4.59
N SER A 35 8.20 -6.75 4.86
CA SER A 35 7.85 -6.17 6.16
C SER A 35 6.38 -6.40 6.50
N TRP A 36 5.47 -6.32 5.50
CA TRP A 36 4.06 -6.59 5.68
C TRP A 36 3.77 -8.08 5.78
N GLU A 37 4.47 -8.91 5.01
CA GLU A 37 4.32 -10.35 5.00
C GLU A 37 4.68 -10.99 6.36
N GLN A 38 5.69 -10.47 7.04
CA GLN A 38 6.07 -10.91 8.39
C GLN A 38 4.95 -10.69 9.40
N ARG A 39 4.11 -9.66 9.22
CA ARG A 39 2.96 -9.34 10.08
C ARG A 39 1.72 -10.20 9.78
N ARG A 40 1.71 -10.96 8.68
CA ARG A 40 0.56 -11.79 8.30
C ARG A 40 0.57 -13.15 8.98
N ILE A 41 -0.60 -13.54 9.49
CA ILE A 41 -0.90 -14.90 9.95
C ILE A 41 -0.96 -15.86 8.76
N VAL A 42 -1.74 -15.50 7.73
CA VAL A 42 -1.82 -16.25 6.48
C VAL A 42 -0.94 -15.56 5.46
N LYS A 43 0.12 -16.26 5.04
CA LYS A 43 1.05 -15.77 4.03
C LYS A 43 0.34 -15.51 2.71
N ALA A 44 0.65 -14.38 2.10
CA ALA A 44 0.12 -13.96 0.81
C ALA A 44 1.13 -14.12 -0.32
N LEU A 45 2.42 -14.16 0.01
CA LEU A 45 3.46 -14.44 -0.97
C LEU A 45 3.61 -15.95 -1.13
N ASP A 46 3.57 -16.40 -2.39
CA ASP A 46 3.82 -17.80 -2.73
C ASP A 46 5.32 -18.13 -2.59
N MET A 47 6.17 -17.13 -2.86
CA MET A 47 7.62 -17.21 -2.73
C MET A 47 8.22 -15.79 -2.61
N ALA A 48 9.36 -15.66 -1.93
CA ALA A 48 10.22 -14.48 -2.02
C ALA A 48 11.69 -14.90 -1.91
N ALA A 49 12.52 -14.43 -2.84
CA ALA A 49 13.93 -14.77 -2.90
C ALA A 49 14.76 -13.60 -3.41
N VAL A 50 15.98 -13.47 -2.89
CA VAL A 50 17.02 -12.59 -3.44
C VAL A 50 18.14 -13.41 -4.01
N LYS A 51 18.75 -12.94 -5.10
CA LYS A 51 19.92 -13.56 -5.69
C LYS A 51 21.15 -12.79 -5.25
N ILE A 52 22.11 -13.46 -4.65
CA ILE A 52 23.29 -12.86 -4.03
C ILE A 52 24.56 -13.40 -4.69
N SER A 53 25.52 -12.51 -4.92
CA SER A 53 26.85 -12.86 -5.43
C SER A 53 27.81 -13.19 -4.27
N PHE A 54 28.41 -14.37 -4.33
CA PHE A 54 29.43 -14.84 -3.39
C PHE A 54 30.75 -15.03 -4.13
N ALA A 55 31.86 -14.59 -3.53
CA ALA A 55 33.19 -14.85 -4.07
C ALA A 55 33.49 -16.36 -4.02
N THR A 56 34.04 -16.89 -5.11
CA THR A 56 34.37 -18.32 -5.24
C THR A 56 35.69 -18.66 -4.56
N ASP A 57 35.86 -19.93 -4.19
CA ASP A 57 37.12 -20.44 -3.65
C ASP A 57 38.09 -20.90 -4.76
N SER A 58 37.71 -20.70 -6.04
CA SER A 58 38.45 -21.22 -7.18
C SER A 58 39.82 -20.55 -7.33
N THR A 59 40.87 -21.36 -7.43
CA THR A 59 42.21 -20.90 -7.84
C THR A 59 42.43 -20.99 -9.34
N ASP A 60 41.44 -21.49 -10.10
CA ASP A 60 41.48 -21.58 -11.56
C ASP A 60 41.30 -20.19 -12.18
N PRO A 61 42.27 -19.68 -12.96
CA PRO A 61 42.14 -18.40 -13.66
C PRO A 61 40.95 -18.34 -14.62
N ASP A 62 40.51 -19.49 -15.14
CA ASP A 62 39.35 -19.59 -16.04
C ASP A 62 38.03 -19.87 -15.28
N GLY A 63 38.09 -20.00 -13.95
CA GLY A 63 36.93 -20.20 -13.09
C GLY A 63 36.15 -18.90 -12.85
N PRO A 64 34.84 -18.97 -12.55
CA PRO A 64 34.07 -17.77 -12.25
C PRO A 64 34.57 -17.13 -10.94
N SER A 65 34.77 -15.81 -10.94
CA SER A 65 35.17 -15.06 -9.74
C SER A 65 34.05 -14.95 -8.70
N VAL A 66 32.79 -15.05 -9.15
CA VAL A 66 31.60 -15.03 -8.30
C VAL A 66 30.61 -16.12 -8.70
N GLU A 67 29.93 -16.66 -7.69
CA GLU A 67 28.78 -17.55 -7.84
C GLU A 67 27.51 -16.83 -7.37
N ASN A 68 26.48 -16.82 -8.21
CA ASN A 68 25.18 -16.18 -7.91
C ASN A 68 24.20 -17.24 -7.39
N MET A 69 23.69 -17.07 -6.18
CA MET A 69 22.82 -18.05 -5.53
C MET A 69 21.57 -17.40 -4.95
N TRP A 70 20.46 -18.15 -4.92
CA TRP A 70 19.22 -17.65 -4.32
C TRP A 70 19.20 -17.85 -2.81
N VAL A 71 18.60 -16.88 -2.12
CA VAL A 71 18.48 -16.80 -0.67
C VAL A 71 17.04 -16.46 -0.32
N THR A 72 16.44 -17.23 0.59
CA THR A 72 15.08 -17.06 1.12
C THR A 72 15.12 -16.54 2.56
N ASP A 73 13.96 -16.42 3.23
CA ASP A 73 13.84 -15.95 4.61
C ASP A 73 14.57 -14.62 4.86
N ILE A 74 14.31 -13.68 3.95
CA ILE A 74 15.09 -12.46 3.79
C ILE A 74 14.87 -11.52 4.98
N GLY A 75 15.97 -11.12 5.61
CA GLY A 75 16.06 -10.02 6.57
C GLY A 75 16.91 -8.89 6.01
N PHE A 76 16.60 -7.66 6.42
CA PHE A 76 17.33 -6.48 6.02
C PHE A 76 17.28 -5.41 7.11
N ASP A 77 18.44 -4.88 7.46
CA ASP A 77 18.60 -3.86 8.51
C ASP A 77 19.02 -2.49 7.93
N GLY A 78 18.90 -2.34 6.61
CA GLY A 78 19.40 -1.18 5.87
C GLY A 78 20.79 -1.39 5.28
N HIS A 79 21.68 -2.13 5.95
CA HIS A 79 23.07 -2.34 5.53
C HIS A 79 23.26 -3.74 4.91
N THR A 80 22.74 -4.73 5.62
CA THR A 80 23.09 -6.13 5.48
C THR A 80 21.83 -6.90 5.14
N LEU A 81 21.94 -7.73 4.11
CA LEU A 81 20.96 -8.75 3.79
C LEU A 81 21.31 -10.02 4.54
N THR A 82 20.32 -10.57 5.24
CA THR A 82 20.40 -11.88 5.86
C THR A 82 19.38 -12.82 5.24
N GLY A 83 19.61 -14.12 5.31
CA GLY A 83 18.62 -15.10 4.89
C GLY A 83 19.17 -16.52 4.93
N VAL A 84 18.48 -17.44 4.27
CA VAL A 84 18.84 -18.85 4.19
C VAL A 84 19.15 -19.21 2.75
N LEU A 85 20.30 -19.84 2.51
CA LEU A 85 20.74 -20.23 1.17
C LEU A 85 19.83 -21.32 0.60
N MET A 86 19.30 -21.11 -0.60
CA MET A 86 18.35 -22.03 -1.24
C MET A 86 19.04 -23.09 -2.13
N ASN A 87 20.17 -22.71 -2.76
CA ASN A 87 20.88 -23.54 -3.74
C ASN A 87 22.12 -24.18 -3.13
N GLU A 88 22.48 -25.37 -3.61
CA GLU A 88 23.77 -25.97 -3.28
C GLU A 88 24.89 -25.27 -4.08
N PRO A 89 25.90 -24.70 -3.43
CA PRO A 89 27.01 -24.06 -4.12
C PRO A 89 27.86 -25.05 -4.91
N ARG A 90 28.39 -24.60 -6.05
CA ARG A 90 29.35 -25.36 -6.85
C ARG A 90 30.79 -24.94 -6.59
N TRP A 91 31.02 -23.65 -6.34
CA TRP A 91 32.35 -23.03 -6.26
C TRP A 91 32.65 -22.39 -4.90
N VAL A 92 31.65 -22.29 -4.03
CA VAL A 92 31.79 -21.77 -2.66
C VAL A 92 31.69 -22.94 -1.67
N SER A 93 32.79 -23.66 -1.49
CA SER A 93 32.87 -24.92 -0.72
C SER A 93 32.58 -24.77 0.78
N ARG A 94 32.68 -23.55 1.31
CA ARG A 94 32.41 -23.22 2.71
C ARG A 94 30.93 -23.04 3.06
N LEU A 95 30.03 -23.11 2.08
CA LEU A 95 28.59 -22.97 2.25
C LEU A 95 27.88 -24.23 1.75
N SER A 96 26.68 -24.48 2.26
CA SER A 96 25.76 -25.52 1.81
C SER A 96 24.32 -25.00 1.78
N ALA A 97 23.45 -25.64 1.01
CA ALA A 97 22.03 -25.28 1.01
C ALA A 97 21.45 -25.40 2.43
N GLY A 98 20.67 -24.40 2.84
CA GLY A 98 20.12 -24.28 4.20
C GLY A 98 20.99 -23.47 5.17
N ASP A 99 22.19 -23.06 4.79
CA ASP A 99 23.03 -22.24 5.67
C ASP A 99 22.49 -20.82 5.82
N PRO A 100 22.55 -20.24 7.03
CA PRO A 100 22.28 -18.82 7.22
C PRO A 100 23.40 -18.00 6.60
N VAL A 101 23.04 -17.00 5.80
CA VAL A 101 23.98 -16.08 5.15
C VAL A 101 23.73 -14.64 5.58
N SER A 102 24.80 -13.86 5.61
CA SER A 102 24.78 -12.43 5.95
C SER A 102 25.80 -11.70 5.09
N VAL A 103 25.31 -10.79 4.23
CA VAL A 103 26.14 -10.07 3.25
C VAL A 103 25.72 -8.61 3.13
N PRO A 104 26.60 -7.69 2.70
CA PRO A 104 26.19 -6.32 2.40
C PRO A 104 25.16 -6.27 1.26
N LEU A 105 24.24 -5.30 1.28
CA LEU A 105 23.27 -5.07 0.20
C LEU A 105 23.94 -4.92 -1.19
N ALA A 106 25.19 -4.47 -1.25
CA ALA A 106 25.98 -4.35 -2.47
C ALA A 106 26.19 -5.67 -3.22
N HIS A 107 26.00 -6.82 -2.56
CA HIS A 107 26.10 -8.15 -3.16
C HIS A 107 24.78 -8.64 -3.78
N LEU A 108 23.71 -7.85 -3.67
CA LEU A 108 22.41 -8.16 -4.29
C LEU A 108 22.56 -8.13 -5.81
N ASN A 109 22.31 -9.26 -6.48
CA ASN A 109 22.31 -9.33 -7.93
C ASN A 109 20.90 -9.15 -8.50
N ASP A 110 19.89 -9.75 -7.86
CA ASP A 110 18.49 -9.63 -8.25
C ASP A 110 17.56 -9.91 -7.07
N TRP A 111 16.28 -9.61 -7.23
CA TRP A 111 15.25 -9.99 -6.27
C TRP A 111 13.96 -10.33 -6.98
N MET A 112 13.17 -11.24 -6.41
CA MET A 112 11.82 -11.53 -6.89
C MET A 112 10.91 -12.00 -5.76
N TYR A 113 9.62 -11.80 -5.93
CA TYR A 113 8.60 -12.48 -5.14
C TYR A 113 7.40 -12.82 -6.01
N VAL A 114 6.61 -13.78 -5.56
CA VAL A 114 5.43 -14.30 -6.25
C VAL A 114 4.21 -14.04 -5.40
N CYS A 115 3.17 -13.45 -5.99
CA CYS A 115 1.92 -13.17 -5.31
C CYS A 115 0.76 -13.42 -6.27
N GLY A 116 -0.10 -14.39 -5.92
CA GLY A 116 -1.23 -14.78 -6.76
C GLY A 116 -0.77 -15.41 -8.08
N GLY A 117 0.34 -16.15 -8.05
CA GLY A 117 0.93 -16.80 -9.24
C GLY A 117 1.67 -15.88 -10.21
N GLN A 118 1.73 -14.57 -9.94
CA GLN A 118 2.45 -13.60 -10.76
C GLN A 118 3.79 -13.22 -10.12
N VAL A 119 4.84 -13.11 -10.94
CA VAL A 119 6.18 -12.68 -10.53
C VAL A 119 6.29 -11.15 -10.50
N TYR A 120 6.96 -10.64 -9.47
CA TYR A 120 7.39 -9.25 -9.33
C TYR A 120 8.91 -9.22 -9.11
N GLY A 121 9.59 -8.23 -9.69
CA GLY A 121 11.05 -8.20 -9.79
C GLY A 121 11.58 -9.13 -10.89
N GLY A 122 12.72 -9.77 -10.65
CA GLY A 122 13.33 -10.71 -11.60
C GLY A 122 13.99 -10.02 -12.79
N PHE A 123 14.69 -8.92 -12.56
CA PHE A 123 15.28 -8.10 -13.62
C PHE A 123 16.35 -8.85 -14.42
N THR A 124 17.16 -9.65 -13.75
CA THR A 124 18.22 -10.44 -14.39
C THR A 124 17.64 -11.67 -15.07
N ILE A 125 16.52 -12.19 -14.56
CA ILE A 125 15.75 -13.25 -15.25
C ILE A 125 15.16 -12.68 -16.55
N ASP A 126 14.58 -11.48 -16.53
CA ASP A 126 14.13 -10.79 -17.74
C ASP A 126 15.27 -10.54 -18.74
N ALA A 127 16.46 -10.17 -18.24
CA ALA A 127 17.64 -10.00 -19.09
C ALA A 127 18.02 -11.29 -19.83
N LEU A 128 17.93 -12.44 -19.15
CA LEU A 128 18.17 -13.75 -19.75
C LEU A 128 17.08 -14.10 -20.77
N ARG A 129 15.80 -13.87 -20.43
CA ARG A 129 14.64 -14.11 -21.30
C ARG A 129 14.67 -13.28 -22.59
N ALA A 130 15.28 -12.10 -22.56
CA ALA A 130 15.35 -11.21 -23.72
C ALA A 130 16.05 -11.87 -24.93
N GLY A 131 17.03 -12.75 -24.69
CA GLY A 131 17.74 -13.50 -25.72
C GLY A 131 17.03 -14.78 -26.19
N MET A 132 15.98 -15.22 -25.47
CA MET A 132 15.25 -16.46 -25.76
C MET A 132 14.12 -16.21 -26.79
N SER A 133 13.83 -17.22 -27.60
CA SER A 133 12.62 -17.32 -28.42
C SER A 133 11.36 -17.45 -27.58
N THR A 134 10.19 -17.32 -28.20
CA THR A 134 8.90 -17.45 -27.50
C THR A 134 8.73 -18.85 -26.90
N GLU A 135 9.17 -19.89 -27.62
CA GLU A 135 9.13 -21.28 -27.19
C GLU A 135 10.08 -21.53 -26.01
N GLU A 136 11.33 -21.06 -26.10
CA GLU A 136 12.30 -21.20 -25.01
C GLU A 136 11.85 -20.46 -23.73
N ARG A 137 11.19 -19.31 -23.87
CA ARG A 137 10.60 -18.61 -22.71
C ARG A 137 9.47 -19.41 -22.08
N ALA A 138 8.62 -20.06 -22.89
CA ALA A 138 7.55 -20.90 -22.37
C ALA A 138 8.09 -22.13 -21.65
N GLU A 139 9.13 -22.77 -22.18
CA GLU A 139 9.83 -23.89 -21.53
C GLU A 139 10.51 -23.45 -20.22
N HIS A 140 11.17 -22.29 -20.22
CA HIS A 140 11.74 -21.67 -19.03
C HIS A 140 10.67 -21.46 -17.96
N ASP A 141 9.53 -20.87 -18.31
CA ASP A 141 8.46 -20.54 -17.36
C ASP A 141 7.80 -21.79 -16.81
N GLN A 142 7.63 -22.81 -17.65
CA GLN A 142 7.16 -24.11 -17.24
C GLN A 142 8.13 -24.82 -16.29
N ALA A 143 9.44 -24.71 -16.52
CA ALA A 143 10.47 -25.32 -15.68
C ALA A 143 10.50 -24.69 -14.27
N TRP A 144 10.26 -23.38 -14.17
CA TRP A 144 10.11 -22.67 -12.90
C TRP A 144 8.72 -22.86 -12.28
N GLY A 145 7.71 -23.17 -13.09
CA GLY A 145 6.31 -23.19 -12.66
C GLY A 145 5.76 -21.81 -12.34
N LEU A 146 6.32 -20.75 -12.95
CA LEU A 146 6.00 -19.35 -12.66
C LEU A 146 5.70 -18.58 -13.94
N ASP A 147 4.76 -17.62 -13.86
CA ASP A 147 4.48 -16.67 -14.94
C ASP A 147 5.30 -15.38 -14.75
N PHE A 148 6.33 -15.23 -15.57
CA PHE A 148 7.19 -14.05 -15.61
C PHE A 148 6.66 -12.94 -16.53
N GLY A 149 5.55 -13.15 -17.23
CA GLY A 149 4.90 -12.16 -18.08
C GLY A 149 5.66 -11.83 -19.38
N GLU A 150 5.37 -10.65 -19.95
CA GLU A 150 5.96 -10.19 -21.21
C GLU A 150 7.47 -9.91 -21.05
N ALA A 151 8.31 -10.49 -21.91
CA ALA A 151 9.75 -10.20 -21.87
C ALA A 151 10.05 -8.72 -22.16
N GLY A 152 11.02 -8.16 -21.45
CA GLY A 152 11.35 -6.73 -21.43
C GLY A 152 10.48 -5.91 -20.48
N ARG A 153 9.50 -6.53 -19.82
CA ARG A 153 8.58 -5.87 -18.88
C ARG A 153 8.68 -6.49 -17.49
N VAL A 154 8.85 -5.63 -16.49
CA VAL A 154 8.96 -6.04 -15.08
C VAL A 154 7.87 -5.37 -14.25
N ALA A 155 7.17 -6.13 -13.42
CA ALA A 155 6.25 -5.61 -12.40
C ALA A 155 6.98 -5.45 -11.07
N LEU A 156 6.70 -4.40 -10.29
CA LEU A 156 7.37 -4.15 -9.00
C LEU A 156 6.51 -4.41 -7.77
N VAL A 157 5.20 -4.15 -7.88
CA VAL A 157 4.23 -4.31 -6.79
C VAL A 157 2.91 -4.85 -7.32
N PRO A 158 2.09 -5.54 -6.51
CA PRO A 158 0.79 -6.01 -6.95
C PRO A 158 -0.13 -4.82 -7.22
N PRO A 159 -1.00 -4.91 -8.24
CA PRO A 159 -1.92 -3.82 -8.53
C PRO A 159 -2.92 -3.63 -7.39
N ALA A 160 -3.31 -2.37 -7.15
CA ALA A 160 -4.44 -2.08 -6.29
C ALA A 160 -5.73 -2.71 -6.87
N ASN A 161 -6.62 -3.18 -6.00
CA ASN A 161 -7.84 -3.90 -6.37
C ASN A 161 -8.56 -3.31 -7.61
N GLY A 162 -8.69 -4.12 -8.66
CA GLY A 162 -9.40 -3.76 -9.90
C GLY A 162 -8.59 -2.90 -10.88
N LYS A 163 -7.30 -2.65 -10.64
CA LYS A 163 -6.39 -1.99 -11.58
C LYS A 163 -5.50 -3.01 -12.29
N ALA A 164 -5.05 -2.64 -13.50
CA ALA A 164 -4.03 -3.40 -14.21
C ALA A 164 -2.65 -3.25 -13.53
N PRO A 165 -1.76 -4.25 -13.61
CA PRO A 165 -0.40 -4.12 -13.13
C PRO A 165 0.35 -3.04 -13.91
N VAL A 166 1.19 -2.28 -13.19
CA VAL A 166 2.09 -1.31 -13.81
C VAL A 166 3.36 -2.07 -14.21
N LEU A 167 3.65 -2.06 -15.51
CA LEU A 167 4.81 -2.71 -16.08
C LEU A 167 5.87 -1.68 -16.44
N PHE A 168 7.11 -1.94 -16.04
CA PHE A 168 8.27 -1.10 -16.26
C PHE A 168 9.18 -1.72 -17.30
N THR A 169 10.00 -0.92 -18.00
CA THR A 169 11.13 -1.52 -18.72
C THR A 169 12.16 -2.05 -17.73
N ARG A 170 12.87 -3.11 -18.12
CA ARG A 170 13.95 -3.72 -17.32
C ARG A 170 15.01 -2.71 -16.84
N THR A 171 15.28 -1.68 -17.63
CA THR A 171 16.29 -0.65 -17.36
C THR A 171 15.74 0.58 -16.62
N LEU A 172 14.43 0.63 -16.35
CA LEU A 172 13.75 1.75 -15.66
C LEU A 172 14.01 3.13 -16.28
N ASN A 173 14.30 3.17 -17.59
CA ASN A 173 14.65 4.39 -18.33
C ASN A 173 13.66 4.70 -19.46
N GLY A 174 12.56 3.94 -19.57
CA GLY A 174 11.49 4.25 -20.50
C GLY A 174 10.82 5.58 -20.17
N CYS A 175 10.26 6.25 -21.19
CA CYS A 175 9.60 7.55 -21.04
C CYS A 175 8.49 7.55 -19.97
N ALA A 176 7.77 6.43 -19.81
CA ALA A 176 6.73 6.26 -18.80
C ALA A 176 7.26 5.81 -17.42
N ASP A 177 8.44 5.17 -17.37
CA ASP A 177 8.94 4.52 -16.16
C ASP A 177 9.23 5.53 -15.06
N GLY A 178 9.86 6.67 -15.40
CA GLY A 178 10.20 7.69 -14.42
C GLY A 178 8.98 8.23 -13.67
N LYS A 179 7.91 8.55 -14.41
CA LYS A 179 6.65 9.03 -13.82
C LYS A 179 5.93 7.93 -13.03
N ALA A 180 5.90 6.70 -13.55
CA ALA A 180 5.29 5.57 -12.88
C ALA A 180 6.01 5.23 -11.57
N LEU A 181 7.35 5.28 -11.57
CA LEU A 181 8.19 5.00 -10.42
C LEU A 181 8.06 6.09 -9.36
N ASP A 182 8.11 7.38 -9.73
CA ASP A 182 7.86 8.48 -8.79
C ASP A 182 6.47 8.38 -8.15
N THR A 183 5.45 8.06 -8.96
CA THR A 183 4.10 7.81 -8.44
C THR A 183 4.10 6.66 -7.42
N LEU A 184 4.80 5.57 -7.73
CA LEU A 184 4.84 4.38 -6.88
C LEU A 184 5.62 4.62 -5.57
N GLU A 185 6.75 5.32 -5.63
CA GLU A 185 7.57 5.70 -4.48
C GLU A 185 6.84 6.65 -3.52
N ARG A 186 5.88 7.43 -4.04
CA ARG A 186 5.05 8.34 -3.25
C ARG A 186 3.73 7.72 -2.79
N THR A 187 3.32 6.60 -3.38
CA THR A 187 2.08 5.90 -3.04
C THR A 187 2.28 5.00 -1.82
N GLU A 188 1.33 5.09 -0.88
CA GLU A 188 1.32 4.27 0.31
C GLU A 188 0.96 2.81 0.00
N HIS A 189 1.54 1.87 0.75
CA HIS A 189 1.20 0.46 0.58
C HIS A 189 -0.26 0.19 0.98
N PRO A 190 -1.04 -0.60 0.19
CA PRO A 190 -2.46 -0.86 0.50
C PRO A 190 -2.71 -1.43 1.89
N MET A 191 -1.80 -2.28 2.40
CA MET A 191 -1.94 -2.83 3.74
C MET A 191 -1.78 -1.77 4.84
N ALA A 192 -0.86 -0.81 4.64
CA ALA A 192 -0.67 0.29 5.58
C ALA A 192 -1.97 1.10 5.73
N LEU A 193 -2.64 1.39 4.61
CA LEU A 193 -3.94 2.07 4.62
C LEU A 193 -5.02 1.27 5.36
N ASN A 194 -5.09 -0.03 5.12
CA ASN A 194 -6.13 -0.89 5.69
C ASN A 194 -6.00 -1.09 7.20
N ILE A 195 -4.78 -1.13 7.73
CA ILE A 195 -4.52 -1.40 9.15
C ILE A 195 -4.23 -0.14 9.98
N GLN A 196 -4.14 1.03 9.33
CA GLN A 196 -3.91 2.34 9.94
C GLN A 196 -4.70 2.56 11.24
N SER A 197 -6.03 2.38 11.19
CA SER A 197 -6.89 2.62 12.37
C SER A 197 -6.61 1.67 13.53
N THR A 198 -6.22 0.43 13.24
CA THR A 198 -5.88 -0.57 14.26
C THR A 198 -4.56 -0.22 14.92
N VAL A 199 -3.57 0.24 14.14
CA VAL A 199 -2.27 0.66 14.67
C VAL A 199 -2.41 1.91 15.52
N GLU A 200 -3.15 2.92 15.05
CA GLU A 200 -3.45 4.10 15.85
C GLU A 200 -4.14 3.76 17.18
N GLN A 201 -5.06 2.80 17.17
CA GLN A 201 -5.70 2.34 18.40
C GLN A 201 -4.69 1.63 19.32
N GLY A 202 -3.88 0.72 18.79
CA GLY A 202 -2.84 0.02 19.56
C GLY A 202 -1.84 0.98 20.22
N LEU A 203 -1.42 2.03 19.51
CA LEU A 203 -0.53 3.06 20.06
C LEU A 203 -1.20 3.93 21.14
N ARG A 204 -2.54 4.09 21.10
CA ARG A 204 -3.28 4.80 22.17
C ARG A 204 -3.46 3.92 23.40
N ASP A 205 -3.72 2.64 23.17
CA ASP A 205 -3.90 1.65 24.24
C ASP A 205 -2.57 1.37 24.96
N ASP A 206 -1.46 1.34 24.21
CA ASP A 206 -0.10 1.20 24.74
C ASP A 206 0.88 2.21 24.09
N PRO A 207 1.05 3.39 24.70
CA PRO A 207 1.98 4.40 24.21
C PRO A 207 3.46 4.02 24.28
N SER A 208 3.86 3.01 25.10
CA SER A 208 5.28 2.65 25.21
C SER A 208 5.83 2.04 23.91
N LEU A 209 4.95 1.47 23.08
CA LEU A 209 5.28 0.94 21.74
C LEU A 209 6.03 1.93 20.83
N MET A 210 5.92 3.24 21.07
CA MET A 210 6.64 4.26 20.30
C MET A 210 8.11 4.40 20.72
N SER A 211 8.40 4.20 22.01
CA SER A 211 9.73 4.39 22.60
C SER A 211 10.48 3.09 22.85
N ASP A 212 9.75 1.97 22.94
CA ASP A 212 10.32 0.67 23.25
C ASP A 212 11.21 0.19 22.10
N TYR A 213 12.38 -0.31 22.49
CA TYR A 213 13.31 -0.96 21.59
C TYR A 213 13.02 -2.46 21.56
N ASP A 214 13.05 -3.04 20.37
CA ASP A 214 13.05 -4.49 20.21
C ASP A 214 14.38 -5.13 20.67
N ASP A 215 14.44 -6.46 20.61
CA ASP A 215 15.65 -7.23 20.94
C ASP A 215 16.87 -6.88 20.04
N GLY A 216 16.62 -6.31 18.85
CA GLY A 216 17.64 -5.82 17.95
C GLY A 216 18.09 -4.38 18.24
N GLY A 217 17.49 -3.70 19.21
CA GLY A 217 17.73 -2.29 19.51
C GLY A 217 17.09 -1.34 18.50
N TRP A 218 15.91 -1.67 17.97
CA TRP A 218 15.11 -0.86 17.04
C TRP A 218 13.76 -0.49 17.64
N GLN A 219 13.43 0.80 17.62
CA GLN A 219 12.04 1.27 17.78
C GLN A 219 11.20 1.03 16.54
N LEU A 220 9.87 1.04 16.72
CA LEU A 220 8.89 0.93 15.64
C LEU A 220 9.14 1.96 14.53
N LEU A 221 9.46 3.21 14.89
CA LEU A 221 9.74 4.28 13.93
C LEU A 221 10.86 3.92 12.93
N HIS A 222 11.94 3.26 13.39
CA HIS A 222 13.05 2.84 12.53
C HIS A 222 12.61 1.82 11.49
N ARG A 223 11.83 0.81 11.92
CA ARG A 223 11.34 -0.27 11.04
C ARG A 223 10.38 0.29 9.98
N GLU A 224 9.45 1.15 10.39
CA GLU A 224 8.51 1.78 9.47
C GLU A 224 9.21 2.73 8.49
N ALA A 225 10.28 3.39 8.93
CA ALA A 225 11.07 4.25 8.06
C ALA A 225 11.89 3.48 7.02
N LEU A 226 12.50 2.36 7.42
CA LEU A 226 13.22 1.46 6.51
C LEU A 226 12.27 0.83 5.48
N ALA A 227 11.06 0.42 5.90
CA ALA A 227 10.03 -0.14 5.02
C ALA A 227 9.33 0.93 4.15
N GLY A 228 9.45 2.22 4.47
CA GLY A 228 8.82 3.31 3.73
C GLY A 228 7.32 3.47 3.97
N ASN A 229 6.82 3.06 5.13
CA ASN A 229 5.42 3.21 5.53
C ASN A 229 5.16 4.64 6.02
N CYS A 230 5.02 5.56 5.07
CA CYS A 230 5.00 7.01 5.31
C CYS A 230 3.91 7.44 6.30
N ASN A 231 2.68 6.95 6.13
CA ASN A 231 1.55 7.26 7.01
C ASN A 231 1.77 6.78 8.45
N PHE A 232 2.48 5.67 8.65
CA PHE A 232 2.80 5.16 9.98
C PHE A 232 3.83 6.05 10.65
N VAL A 233 4.86 6.44 9.92
CA VAL A 233 5.85 7.42 10.42
C VAL A 233 5.17 8.72 10.80
N ILE A 234 4.28 9.27 9.96
CA ILE A 234 3.48 10.47 10.29
C ILE A 234 2.73 10.28 11.62
N THR A 235 2.08 9.12 11.78
CA THR A 235 1.27 8.81 12.97
C THR A 235 2.13 8.73 14.23
N LEU A 236 3.25 8.03 14.17
CA LEU A 236 4.19 7.89 15.28
C LEU A 236 4.73 9.26 15.71
N LEU A 237 5.17 10.07 14.76
CA LEU A 237 5.68 11.42 15.04
C LEU A 237 4.61 12.32 15.66
N TYR A 238 3.38 12.26 15.15
CA TYR A 238 2.27 13.02 15.72
C TYR A 238 1.93 12.61 17.16
N MET A 239 2.04 11.32 17.45
CA MET A 239 1.81 10.78 18.80
C MET A 239 3.00 10.99 19.75
N GLY A 240 4.08 11.61 19.28
CA GLY A 240 5.22 12.02 20.12
C GLY A 240 6.42 11.10 20.06
N ALA A 241 6.53 10.20 19.06
CA ALA A 241 7.74 9.44 18.84
C ALA A 241 8.92 10.37 18.52
N ASP A 242 10.09 10.09 19.11
CA ASP A 242 11.30 10.87 18.91
C ASP A 242 11.94 10.56 17.55
N ALA A 243 11.88 11.51 16.61
CA ALA A 243 12.48 11.39 15.29
C ALA A 243 14.02 11.29 15.32
N SER A 244 14.65 11.72 16.42
CA SER A 244 16.10 11.77 16.61
C SER A 244 16.66 10.54 17.33
N ALA A 245 15.78 9.66 17.84
CA ALA A 245 16.19 8.41 18.45
C ALA A 245 17.06 7.60 17.48
N LEU A 246 18.07 6.94 18.04
CA LEU A 246 19.00 6.10 17.29
C LEU A 246 18.73 4.63 17.62
N ASN A 247 18.80 3.78 16.61
CA ASN A 247 18.83 2.33 16.79
C ASN A 247 20.21 1.84 17.26
N SER A 248 20.36 0.53 17.45
CA SER A 248 21.63 -0.13 17.80
C SER A 248 22.76 0.07 16.80
N GLN A 249 22.45 0.51 15.57
CA GLN A 249 23.41 0.83 14.52
C GLN A 249 23.82 2.31 14.51
N GLY A 250 23.29 3.11 15.44
CA GLY A 250 23.54 4.55 15.52
C GLY A 250 22.77 5.36 14.47
N GLU A 251 21.65 4.85 13.97
CA GLU A 251 20.89 5.48 12.90
C GLU A 251 19.50 5.94 13.33
N SER A 252 19.12 7.11 12.84
CA SER A 252 17.78 7.65 12.98
C SER A 252 16.84 7.19 11.86
N ALA A 253 15.55 7.43 12.05
CA ALA A 253 14.53 7.18 11.03
C ALA A 253 14.85 7.87 9.68
N LEU A 254 15.37 9.10 9.69
CA LEU A 254 15.75 9.84 8.48
C LEU A 254 16.92 9.16 7.75
N MET A 255 17.91 8.65 8.48
CA MET A 255 19.05 7.96 7.88
C MET A 255 18.59 6.68 7.17
N LEU A 256 17.73 5.90 7.83
CA LEU A 256 17.14 4.68 7.26
C LEU A 256 16.28 4.97 6.01
N ALA A 257 15.43 6.01 6.06
CA ALA A 257 14.61 6.42 4.92
C ALA A 257 15.44 6.85 3.70
N ARG A 258 16.52 7.62 3.92
CA ARG A 258 17.47 8.00 2.86
C ARG A 258 18.17 6.78 2.28
N ARG A 259 18.57 5.84 3.14
CA ARG A 259 19.31 4.64 2.73
C ARG A 259 18.47 3.66 1.93
N ALA A 260 17.22 3.45 2.34
CA ALA A 260 16.25 2.68 1.57
C ALA A 260 15.77 3.42 0.31
N GLY A 261 15.94 4.75 0.25
CA GLY A 261 15.60 5.57 -0.91
C GLY A 261 14.10 5.89 -1.01
N TRP A 262 13.47 6.31 0.09
CA TRP A 262 12.06 6.71 0.14
C TRP A 262 11.89 8.23 0.07
N PRO A 263 11.79 8.85 -1.12
CA PRO A 263 11.85 10.31 -1.27
C PRO A 263 10.74 11.04 -0.50
N ARG A 264 9.49 10.57 -0.57
CA ARG A 264 8.35 11.15 0.18
C ARG A 264 8.61 11.16 1.68
N LEU A 265 9.25 10.10 2.20
CA LEU A 265 9.52 9.98 3.63
C LEU A 265 10.71 10.84 4.06
N VAL A 266 11.74 10.96 3.20
CA VAL A 266 12.86 11.86 3.42
C VAL A 266 12.38 13.31 3.46
N GLU A 267 11.59 13.74 2.49
CA GLU A 267 10.96 15.07 2.45
C GLU A 267 10.15 15.34 3.73
N LEU A 268 9.38 14.35 4.20
CA LEU A 268 8.61 14.45 5.43
C LEU A 268 9.49 14.62 6.67
N LEU A 269 10.53 13.80 6.82
CA LEU A 269 11.40 13.80 8.00
C LEU A 269 12.39 14.99 8.01
N GLU A 270 12.64 15.61 6.86
CA GLU A 270 13.39 16.86 6.74
C GLU A 270 12.51 18.11 6.98
N SER A 271 11.18 17.98 6.80
CA SER A 271 10.24 19.09 6.97
C SER A 271 10.08 19.52 8.44
N GLU A 272 9.74 20.79 8.67
CA GLU A 272 9.48 21.31 10.01
C GLU A 272 8.14 20.76 10.57
N SER A 273 7.99 20.72 11.90
CA SER A 273 6.78 20.22 12.58
C SER A 273 5.43 20.81 12.09
N PRO A 274 5.32 22.07 11.64
CA PRO A 274 4.08 22.61 11.07
C PRO A 274 3.64 21.94 9.76
N ASP A 275 4.58 21.46 8.94
CA ASP A 275 4.27 20.79 7.68
C ASP A 275 3.80 19.35 7.89
N LEU A 276 4.27 18.67 8.94
CA LEU A 276 3.72 17.39 9.41
C LEU A 276 2.22 17.52 9.76
N GLN A 277 1.83 18.58 10.47
CA GLN A 277 0.42 18.82 10.81
C GLN A 277 -0.45 19.07 9.55
N ARG A 278 0.10 19.75 8.54
CA ARG A 278 -0.58 19.96 7.26
C ARG A 278 -0.71 18.65 6.46
N ALA A 279 0.31 17.79 6.47
CA ALA A 279 0.27 16.48 5.84
C ALA A 279 -0.82 15.57 6.45
N MET A 280 -1.09 15.72 7.75
CA MET A 280 -2.18 15.01 8.44
C MET A 280 -3.58 15.53 8.12
N GLN A 281 -3.74 16.82 7.81
CA GLN A 281 -5.04 17.39 7.43
C GLN A 281 -5.62 16.80 6.14
N TYR A 282 -4.81 16.08 5.34
CA TYR A 282 -5.27 15.37 4.14
C TYR A 282 -5.85 13.98 4.40
N SER A 283 -6.13 13.60 5.65
CA SER A 283 -6.99 12.45 5.97
C SER A 283 -8.46 12.73 5.65
N GLY A 284 -8.78 12.99 4.38
CA GLY A 284 -10.12 13.17 3.85
C GLY A 284 -10.83 14.44 4.34
N PHE A 285 -11.44 15.19 3.42
CA PHE A 285 -12.41 16.20 3.81
C PHE A 285 -13.49 15.53 4.66
N SER A 286 -13.59 15.89 5.94
CA SER A 286 -14.57 15.29 6.83
C SER A 286 -15.96 15.59 6.26
N LEU A 287 -16.76 14.57 5.96
CA LEU A 287 -18.06 14.74 5.32
C LEU A 287 -19.13 15.37 6.24
N TRP A 288 -18.88 15.46 7.55
CA TRP A 288 -19.88 15.95 8.51
C TRP A 288 -20.32 17.42 8.32
N PRO A 289 -19.49 18.39 7.89
CA PRO A 289 -19.96 19.76 7.63
C PRO A 289 -20.89 19.83 6.42
N ILE A 290 -20.59 19.04 5.37
CA ILE A 290 -21.51 18.87 4.22
C ILE A 290 -22.79 18.18 4.70
N GLY A 291 -22.67 17.13 5.52
CA GLY A 291 -23.79 16.43 6.14
C GLY A 291 -24.71 17.36 6.94
N LEU A 292 -24.15 18.24 7.77
CA LEU A 292 -24.90 19.25 8.53
C LEU A 292 -25.63 20.23 7.61
N GLY A 293 -24.97 20.68 6.54
CA GLY A 293 -25.60 21.52 5.52
C GLY A 293 -26.81 20.83 4.86
N MET A 294 -26.68 19.55 4.52
CA MET A 294 -27.78 18.74 3.96
C MET A 294 -28.93 18.57 4.96
N VAL A 295 -28.62 18.29 6.24
CA VAL A 295 -29.64 18.17 7.30
C VAL A 295 -30.39 19.49 7.48
N ALA A 296 -29.67 20.62 7.57
CA ALA A 296 -30.30 21.93 7.74
C ALA A 296 -31.22 22.30 6.56
N ALA A 297 -30.76 22.08 5.32
CA ALA A 297 -31.56 22.32 4.12
C ALA A 297 -32.78 21.41 4.06
N ALA A 298 -32.61 20.12 4.40
CA ALA A 298 -33.70 19.15 4.42
C ALA A 298 -34.75 19.48 5.48
N LEU A 299 -34.35 19.80 6.71
CA LEU A 299 -35.27 20.20 7.78
C LEU A 299 -35.99 21.50 7.45
N GLY A 300 -35.29 22.49 6.87
CA GLY A 300 -35.91 23.73 6.40
C GLY A 300 -36.96 23.47 5.33
N GLY A 301 -36.66 22.63 4.34
CA GLY A 301 -37.64 22.23 3.31
C GLY A 301 -38.82 21.45 3.88
N LEU A 302 -38.56 20.45 4.73
CA LEU A 302 -39.61 19.63 5.37
C LEU A 302 -40.49 20.45 6.31
N TYR A 303 -39.96 21.52 6.92
CA TYR A 303 -40.77 22.45 7.69
C TYR A 303 -41.88 23.07 6.83
N PHE A 304 -41.56 23.60 5.65
CA PHE A 304 -42.56 24.23 4.77
C PHE A 304 -43.47 23.21 4.09
N VAL A 305 -42.93 22.05 3.74
CA VAL A 305 -43.64 21.04 2.94
C VAL A 305 -44.48 20.11 3.81
N ALA A 306 -44.10 19.85 5.06
CA ALA A 306 -44.81 18.89 5.91
C ALA A 306 -45.31 19.50 7.22
N PHE A 307 -44.42 20.13 7.99
CA PHE A 307 -44.75 20.58 9.34
C PHE A 307 -45.74 21.77 9.34
N LYS A 308 -45.51 22.76 8.47
CA LYS A 308 -46.39 23.93 8.34
C LYS A 308 -47.82 23.53 7.91
N PRO A 309 -48.03 22.74 6.84
CA PRO A 309 -49.36 22.24 6.48
C PRO A 309 -50.06 21.49 7.62
N LEU A 310 -49.29 20.67 8.37
CA LEU A 310 -49.82 19.95 9.53
C LEU A 310 -50.29 20.90 10.63
N MET A 311 -49.50 21.93 10.94
CA MET A 311 -49.85 22.97 11.91
C MET A 311 -51.05 23.81 11.46
N ASP A 312 -51.14 24.13 10.17
CA ASP A 312 -52.26 24.87 9.60
C ASP A 312 -53.57 24.06 9.77
N VAL A 313 -53.55 22.75 9.50
CA VAL A 313 -54.68 21.83 9.76
C VAL A 313 -55.04 21.73 11.24
N TRP A 314 -54.05 21.67 12.14
CA TRP A 314 -54.30 21.66 13.59
C TRP A 314 -54.92 22.97 14.08
N ALA A 315 -54.59 24.09 13.44
CA ALA A 315 -55.20 25.39 13.70
C ALA A 315 -56.57 25.57 13.00
N GLY A 316 -57.08 24.55 12.30
CA GLY A 316 -58.38 24.55 11.64
C GLY A 316 -58.41 25.15 10.24
N PHE A 317 -57.24 25.43 9.66
CA PHE A 317 -57.12 25.88 8.27
C PHE A 317 -56.99 24.68 7.32
N ARG A 318 -57.48 24.82 6.09
CA ARG A 318 -57.21 23.82 5.05
C ARG A 318 -55.76 23.95 4.59
N ALA A 319 -55.08 22.82 4.43
CA ALA A 319 -53.75 22.76 3.84
C ALA A 319 -53.71 21.78 2.68
N GLU A 320 -52.88 22.08 1.68
CA GLU A 320 -52.67 21.20 0.53
C GLU A 320 -51.63 20.13 0.83
N ALA A 321 -51.82 18.94 0.25
CA ALA A 321 -50.86 17.86 0.39
C ALA A 321 -49.54 18.23 -0.30
N PRO A 322 -48.39 17.91 0.32
CA PRO A 322 -47.11 18.23 -0.26
C PRO A 322 -46.84 17.48 -1.56
N ASN A 323 -46.09 18.12 -2.46
CA ASN A 323 -45.60 17.47 -3.67
C ASN A 323 -44.77 16.23 -3.30
N LYS A 324 -45.22 15.08 -3.83
CA LYS A 324 -44.66 13.75 -3.52
C LYS A 324 -43.16 13.65 -3.76
N TRP A 325 -42.70 14.16 -4.90
CA TRP A 325 -41.30 14.12 -5.29
C TRP A 325 -40.46 15.06 -4.44
N LEU A 326 -40.96 16.28 -4.18
CA LEU A 326 -40.25 17.25 -3.35
C LEU A 326 -40.06 16.74 -1.92
N PHE A 327 -41.12 16.21 -1.29
CA PHE A 327 -41.04 15.62 0.05
C PHE A 327 -40.03 14.46 0.09
N THR A 328 -40.12 13.56 -0.88
CA THR A 328 -39.24 12.39 -0.94
C THR A 328 -37.78 12.79 -1.11
N VAL A 329 -37.48 13.75 -1.99
CA VAL A 329 -36.11 14.26 -2.19
C VAL A 329 -35.57 14.92 -0.92
N LEU A 330 -36.38 15.74 -0.22
CA LEU A 330 -35.98 16.35 1.04
C LEU A 330 -35.75 15.30 2.14
N PHE A 331 -36.57 14.25 2.18
CA PHE A 331 -36.41 13.15 3.12
C PHE A 331 -35.15 12.32 2.85
N MET A 332 -34.85 12.04 1.58
CA MET A 332 -33.59 11.40 1.19
C MET A 332 -32.39 12.29 1.54
N LEU A 333 -32.48 13.60 1.29
CA LEU A 333 -31.44 14.57 1.64
C LEU A 333 -31.16 14.57 3.16
N LEU A 334 -32.21 14.48 3.98
CA LEU A 334 -32.09 14.34 5.43
C LEU A 334 -31.36 13.05 5.82
N GLY A 335 -31.74 11.91 5.22
CA GLY A 335 -31.11 10.61 5.47
C GLY A 335 -29.61 10.61 5.12
N TYR A 336 -29.26 11.10 3.93
CA TYR A 336 -27.85 11.22 3.52
C TYR A 336 -27.07 12.21 4.39
N GLY A 337 -27.70 13.31 4.80
CA GLY A 337 -27.09 14.28 5.72
C GLY A 337 -26.76 13.65 7.07
N LEU A 338 -27.73 12.94 7.68
CA LEU A 338 -27.55 12.24 8.95
C LEU A 338 -26.47 11.17 8.87
N VAL A 339 -26.47 10.34 7.81
CA VAL A 339 -25.44 9.31 7.57
C VAL A 339 -24.05 9.94 7.51
N SER A 340 -23.92 11.07 6.80
CA SER A 340 -22.67 11.82 6.68
C SER A 340 -22.19 12.40 8.02
N CYS A 341 -23.09 12.58 8.99
CA CYS A 341 -22.77 13.02 10.34
C CYS A 341 -22.49 11.85 11.33
N THR A 342 -22.83 10.60 10.99
CA THR A 342 -22.74 9.48 11.94
C THR A 342 -21.32 8.91 12.16
N GLY A 343 -20.28 9.51 11.58
CA GLY A 343 -18.89 9.11 11.78
C GLY A 343 -18.44 7.90 10.92
N PRO A 344 -17.23 7.37 11.15
CA PRO A 344 -16.59 6.41 10.21
C PRO A 344 -17.26 5.03 10.11
N TRP A 345 -18.18 4.66 11.01
CA TRP A 345 -18.73 3.31 11.06
C TRP A 345 -19.54 2.95 9.80
N TYR A 346 -20.36 3.88 9.28
CA TYR A 346 -21.17 3.65 8.09
C TYR A 346 -20.27 3.41 6.87
N PHE A 347 -19.21 4.22 6.73
CA PHE A 347 -18.25 4.10 5.64
C PHE A 347 -17.44 2.80 5.72
N ARG A 348 -17.02 2.39 6.92
CA ARG A 348 -16.37 1.08 7.14
C ARG A 348 -17.28 -0.10 6.82
N LEU A 349 -18.57 -0.01 7.18
CA LEU A 349 -19.54 -1.05 6.84
C LEU A 349 -19.81 -1.10 5.33
N ARG A 350 -19.93 0.06 4.69
CA ARG A 350 -20.12 0.21 3.24
C ARG A 350 -19.01 -0.46 2.43
N GLU A 351 -17.76 -0.30 2.84
CA GLU A 351 -16.59 -0.91 2.18
C GLU A 351 -16.60 -2.44 2.21
N ARG A 352 -17.22 -3.04 3.25
CA ARG A 352 -17.37 -4.49 3.39
C ARG A 352 -18.47 -5.09 2.52
N THR A 353 -19.29 -4.26 1.86
CA THR A 353 -20.39 -4.76 1.02
C THR A 353 -19.96 -5.02 -0.43
N PRO A 354 -20.58 -6.02 -1.10
CA PRO A 354 -20.28 -6.36 -2.49
C PRO A 354 -20.47 -5.16 -3.44
N MET A 355 -19.74 -5.16 -4.56
CA MET A 355 -19.95 -4.21 -5.65
C MET A 355 -21.07 -4.73 -6.58
N TRP A 356 -22.04 -3.87 -6.89
CA TRP A 356 -23.06 -4.09 -7.92
C TRP A 356 -22.81 -3.08 -9.05
N GLY A 357 -22.08 -3.51 -10.08
CA GLY A 357 -21.61 -2.62 -11.14
C GLY A 357 -20.61 -1.59 -10.60
N LYS A 358 -20.97 -0.30 -10.67
CA LYS A 358 -20.16 0.83 -10.18
C LYS A 358 -20.51 1.30 -8.77
N SER A 359 -21.51 0.70 -8.13
CA SER A 359 -22.01 1.10 -6.81
C SER A 359 -21.84 -0.02 -5.79
N ARG A 360 -21.72 0.30 -4.51
CA ARG A 360 -21.74 -0.70 -3.43
C ARG A 360 -23.18 -1.15 -3.18
N ALA A 361 -23.38 -2.43 -2.85
CA ALA A 361 -24.69 -2.99 -2.55
C ALA A 361 -25.39 -2.21 -1.42
N MET A 362 -24.64 -1.77 -0.40
CA MET A 362 -25.17 -0.93 0.67
C MET A 362 -25.73 0.40 0.17
N ASP A 363 -25.08 1.06 -0.80
CA ASP A 363 -25.56 2.34 -1.34
C ASP A 363 -26.87 2.16 -2.10
N VAL A 364 -26.98 1.08 -2.86
CA VAL A 364 -28.20 0.74 -3.63
C VAL A 364 -29.35 0.41 -2.69
N ILE A 365 -29.10 -0.42 -1.67
CA ILE A 365 -30.11 -0.79 -0.66
C ILE A 365 -30.56 0.44 0.12
N ALA A 366 -29.61 1.27 0.58
CA ALA A 366 -29.93 2.50 1.31
C ALA A 366 -30.75 3.47 0.45
N LEU A 367 -30.36 3.70 -0.81
CA LEU A 367 -31.08 4.57 -1.72
C LEU A 367 -32.52 4.10 -1.97
N MET A 368 -32.70 2.80 -2.24
CA MET A 368 -34.03 2.22 -2.45
C MET A 368 -34.88 2.25 -1.17
N GLY A 369 -34.27 2.00 -0.02
CA GLY A 369 -34.94 2.05 1.29
C GLY A 369 -35.43 3.46 1.64
N TRP A 370 -34.58 4.47 1.49
CA TRP A 370 -34.94 5.88 1.72
C TRP A 370 -36.01 6.38 0.74
N LEU A 371 -35.93 5.96 -0.53
CA LEU A 371 -36.93 6.29 -1.55
C LEU A 371 -38.30 5.71 -1.18
N ALA A 372 -38.37 4.41 -0.88
CA ALA A 372 -39.61 3.74 -0.50
C ALA A 372 -40.22 4.33 0.76
N LEU A 373 -39.40 4.56 1.79
CA LEU A 373 -39.86 5.15 3.05
C LEU A 373 -40.37 6.58 2.85
N GLY A 374 -39.69 7.40 2.06
CA GLY A 374 -40.13 8.75 1.73
C GLY A 374 -41.49 8.78 1.02
N PHE A 375 -41.72 7.86 0.08
CA PHE A 375 -43.01 7.70 -0.60
C PHE A 375 -44.13 7.33 0.38
N VAL A 376 -43.91 6.32 1.24
CA VAL A 376 -44.90 5.86 2.23
C VAL A 376 -45.25 6.96 3.24
N LEU A 377 -44.24 7.67 3.74
CA LEU A 377 -44.45 8.77 4.68
C LEU A 377 -45.22 9.92 4.04
N GLN A 378 -44.93 10.23 2.77
CA GLN A 378 -45.67 11.27 2.06
C GLN A 378 -47.13 10.89 1.84
N GLU A 379 -47.40 9.65 1.41
CA GLU A 379 -48.77 9.16 1.22
C GLU A 379 -49.55 9.20 2.53
N THR A 380 -48.94 8.76 3.62
CA THR A 380 -49.54 8.80 4.97
C THR A 380 -49.88 10.23 5.39
N LEU A 381 -48.98 11.18 5.13
CA LEU A 381 -49.20 12.60 5.42
C LEU A 381 -50.30 13.20 4.54
N ALA A 382 -50.32 12.89 3.24
CA ALA A 382 -51.35 13.37 2.31
C ALA A 382 -52.74 12.82 2.67
N ASP A 383 -52.83 11.53 3.01
CA ASP A 383 -54.05 10.90 3.52
C ASP A 383 -54.54 11.56 4.81
N TYR A 384 -53.62 11.90 5.72
CA TYR A 384 -53.97 12.59 6.96
C TYR A 384 -54.52 14.01 6.69
N LEU A 385 -53.83 14.78 5.84
CA LEU A 385 -54.21 16.16 5.49
C LEU A 385 -55.52 16.22 4.69
N SER A 386 -55.86 15.19 3.92
CA SER A 386 -57.11 15.16 3.15
C SER A 386 -58.35 14.76 3.98
N ARG A 387 -58.15 14.11 5.12
CA ARG A 387 -59.23 13.66 6.03
C ARG A 387 -59.65 14.70 7.08
N ARG A 388 -58.87 15.77 7.25
CA ARG A 388 -59.04 16.83 8.26
C ARG A 388 -59.29 18.16 7.57
#